data_AF-A0A7K3HLB2-F1
#
_entry.id   AF-A0A7K3HLB2-F1
#
_cell.length_a   1.000
_cell.length_b   1.000
_cell.length_c   1.000
_cell.angle_alpha   90.00
_cell.angle_beta   90.00
_cell.angle_gamma   90.00
#
_symmetry.space_group_name_H-M   'P 1'
#
loop_
_entity.id
_entity.type
_entity.pdbx_description
1 polymer ?
#
loop_
_entity_poly.entity_id
_entity_poly.type
_entity_poly.pdbx_seq_one_letter_code
_entity_poly.pdbx_strand_id
1 'polypeptide(L)' 'EEIRAALADDLDAPAALAAVDRWAAGQEATGGTDESAPGLVSRAVDALLGVAL' A
#
# COMPACT_ATOMS: atom_id res chain seq x y z
N GLU A 1 -4.19 -6.78 -2.29
CA GLU A 1 -3.61 -7.77 -3.22
C GLU A 1 -2.49 -7.23 -4.10
N GLU A 2 -2.61 -6.04 -4.72
CA GLU A 2 -1.59 -5.52 -5.65
C GLU A 2 -0.15 -5.50 -5.11
N ILE A 3 0.06 -5.02 -3.87
CA ILE A 3 1.39 -5.03 -3.23
C ILE A 3 1.96 -6.44 -3.16
N ARG A 4 1.14 -7.43 -2.78
CA ARG A 4 1.56 -8.82 -2.60
C ARG A 4 1.84 -9.49 -3.96
N ALA A 5 1.06 -9.14 -4.99
CA ALA A 5 1.28 -9.62 -6.36
C ALA A 5 2.59 -9.07 -6.94
N ALA A 6 2.86 -7.77 -6.80
CA ALA A 6 4.10 -7.14 -7.24
C ALA A 6 5.32 -7.76 -6.55
N LEU A 7 5.24 -7.99 -5.23
CA LEU A 7 6.34 -8.63 -4.51
C LEU A 7 6.54 -10.10 -4.87
N ALA A 8 5.48 -10.80 -5.27
CA ALA A 8 5.59 -12.17 -5.77
C ALA A 8 6.21 -12.25 -7.18
N ASP A 9 6.14 -11.15 -7.95
CA ASP A 9 6.73 -11.01 -9.27
C ASP A 9 8.12 -10.38 -9.17
N ASP A 10 9.13 -11.23 -8.94
CA ASP A 10 10.55 -10.84 -8.85
C ASP A 10 10.85 -9.66 -7.91
N LEU A 11 10.11 -9.56 -6.80
CA LEU A 11 10.24 -8.45 -5.85
C LEU A 11 10.13 -7.07 -6.53
N ASP A 12 9.16 -6.90 -7.43
CA ASP A 12 8.90 -5.62 -8.13
C ASP A 12 8.46 -4.52 -7.15
N ALA A 13 9.44 -3.95 -6.45
CA ALA A 13 9.27 -2.88 -5.50
C ALA A 13 8.71 -1.60 -6.15
N PRO A 14 9.13 -1.18 -7.36
CA PRO A 14 8.47 -0.08 -8.07
C PRO A 14 6.96 -0.26 -8.23
N ALA A 15 6.50 -1.44 -8.68
CA ALA A 15 5.06 -1.70 -8.81
C ALA A 15 4.35 -1.75 -7.46
N ALA A 16 4.99 -2.31 -6.43
CA ALA A 16 4.45 -2.33 -5.08
C ALA A 16 4.25 -0.91 -4.51
N LEU A 17 5.23 -0.02 -4.70
CA LEU A 17 5.14 1.39 -4.27
C LEU A 17 4.07 2.15 -5.07
N ALA A 18 4.01 1.96 -6.38
CA ALA A 18 2.99 2.61 -7.22
C ALA A 18 1.55 2.22 -6.80
N ALA A 19 1.34 1.01 -6.28
CA ALA A 19 0.06 0.60 -5.72
C ALA A 19 -0.29 1.36 -4.43
N VAL A 20 0.69 1.60 -3.56
CA VAL A 20 0.52 2.40 -2.33
C VAL A 20 0.23 3.86 -2.68
N ASP A 21 0.99 4.45 -3.60
CA ASP A 21 0.80 5.84 -4.04
C ASP A 21 -0.60 6.08 -4.61
N ARG A 22 -1.07 5.14 -5.44
CA ARG A 22 -2.42 5.21 -6.02
C ARG A 22 -3.51 5.13 -4.96
N TRP A 23 -3.34 4.26 -3.95
CA TRP A 23 -4.27 4.18 -2.84
C TRP A 23 -4.29 5.50 -2.05
N ALA A 24 -3.13 6.06 -1.71
CA ALA A 24 -3.02 7.31 -0.97
C ALA A 24 -3.68 8.47 -1.73
N ALA A 25 -3.39 8.61 -3.04
CA ALA A 25 -4.01 9.61 -3.90
C ALA A 25 -5.55 9.47 -3.95
N GLY A 26 -6.08 8.24 -3.95
CA GLY A 26 -7.51 7.98 -3.87
C GLY A 26 -8.12 8.43 -2.53
N GLN A 27 -7.43 8.18 -1.41
CA GLN A 27 -7.88 8.67 -0.11
C GLN A 27 -7.84 10.20 -0.01
N GLU A 28 -6.82 10.85 -0.57
CA GLU A 28 -6.76 12.32 -0.61
C GLU A 28 -7.85 12.94 -1.48
N ALA A 29 -8.18 12.32 -2.63
CA ALA A 29 -9.14 12.86 -3.58
C ALA A 29 -10.59 12.68 -3.13
N THR A 30 -10.95 11.51 -2.58
CA THR A 30 -12.34 11.15 -2.30
C THR A 30 -12.59 10.72 -0.85
N GLY A 31 -11.54 10.44 -0.09
CA GLY A 31 -11.65 9.83 1.23
C GLY A 31 -12.19 8.40 1.18
N GLY A 32 -12.60 7.91 2.34
CA GLY A 32 -13.20 6.60 2.55
C GLY A 32 -13.98 6.58 3.85
N THR A 33 -14.89 5.62 4.00
CA THR A 33 -15.69 5.43 5.22
C THR A 33 -15.11 4.38 6.15
N ASP A 34 -13.93 3.83 5.82
CA ASP A 34 -13.23 2.87 6.67
C ASP A 34 -12.06 3.57 7.33
N GLU A 35 -12.27 4.03 8.56
CA GLU A 35 -11.27 4.71 9.37
C GLU A 35 -10.10 3.80 9.76
N SER A 36 -10.25 2.48 9.62
CA SER A 36 -9.19 1.51 9.90
C SER A 36 -8.23 1.28 8.73
N ALA A 37 -8.63 1.67 7.51
CA ALA A 37 -7.88 1.41 6.29
C ALA A 37 -6.44 1.98 6.31
N PRO A 38 -6.18 3.22 6.77
CA PRO A 38 -4.81 3.75 6.85
C PRO A 38 -3.90 2.92 7.75
N GLY A 39 -4.40 2.47 8.90
CA GLY A 39 -3.65 1.64 9.84
C GLY A 39 -3.40 0.22 9.32
N LEU A 40 -4.25 -0.29 8.44
CA LEU A 40 -4.00 -1.55 7.74
C LEU A 40 -2.90 -1.40 6.68
N VAL A 41 -2.93 -0.31 5.91
CA VAL A 41 -1.92 -0.04 4.87
C VAL A 41 -0.54 0.19 5.48
N SER A 42 -0.43 0.99 6.55
CA SER A 42 0.84 1.20 7.26
C SER A 42 1.46 -0.13 7.73
N ARG A 43 0.68 -1.00 8.37
CA ARG A 43 1.16 -2.34 8.80
C ARG A 43 1.54 -3.24 7.63
N ALA A 44 0.84 -3.15 6.51
CA ALA A 44 1.18 -3.93 5.32
C ALA A 44 2.51 -3.46 4.72
N VAL A 45 2.75 -2.16 4.64
CA VAL A 45 4.02 -1.58 4.16
C VAL A 45 5.17 -1.96 5.08
N ASP A 46 4.99 -1.85 6.39
CA ASP A 46 6.01 -2.28 7.37
C ASP A 46 6.33 -3.79 7.23
N ALA A 47 5.30 -4.64 7.22
CA ALA A 47 5.49 -6.08 7.19
C ALA A 47 6.04 -6.62 5.84
N LEU A 48 5.71 -5.98 4.72
CA LEU A 48 6.06 -6.48 3.39
C LEU A 48 7.26 -5.76 2.77
N LEU A 49 7.50 -4.50 3.13
CA LEU A 49 8.57 -3.66 2.56
C LEU A 49 9.61 -3.24 3.60
N GLY A 50 9.36 -3.46 4.90
CA GLY A 50 10.28 -3.06 5.98
C GLY A 50 10.36 -1.55 6.22
N VAL A 51 9.32 -0.81 5.82
CA VAL A 51 9.25 0.65 5.98
C VAL A 51 8.21 1.01 7.03
N ALA A 52 8.64 1.62 8.13
CA ALA A 52 7.74 2.16 9.14
C ALA A 52 7.16 3.50 8.67
N LEU A 53 5.82 3.58 8.59
CA LEU A 53 5.03 4.75 8.20
C LEU A 53 4.36 5.41 9.39
#